data_AF-A0A919BUW7-F1
#
_entry.id   AF-A0A919BUW7-F1
#
_cell.length_a   1.000
_cell.length_b   1.000
_cell.length_c   1.000
_cell.angle_alpha   90.00
_cell.angle_beta   90.00
_cell.angle_gamma   90.00
#
_symmetry.space_group_name_H-M   'P 1'
#
loop_
_entity.id
_entity.type
_entity.pdbx_description
1 polymer ?
#
loop_
_entity_poly.entity_id
_entity_poly.type
_entity_poly.pdbx_seq_one_letter_code
_entity_poly.pdbx_strand_id
1 'polypeptide(L)'
;MNGSWRSAPMPQHVAQLPRNTAGRPVPGNVSWYEADDDGSILVTSNDELGGHITCSCTPGRGTPAFGEQCPVRQREFMVQRLCGLCTKGIATMEQLAFVGETDAGYYLEPPLHQDCAAYALQVCPRLHAAGDRIEVALAQTYTLMEDRIVGMTAGGELRRARFAFGDPVARHLAVLEFYLAVPVAPTRQTGPEWVANRTQDAA
;
A
#
# COMPACT_ATOMS: atom_id res chain seq x y z
N MET A 1 5.27 4.78 24.52
CA MET A 1 5.76 4.33 23.19
C MET A 1 7.10 4.99 22.94
N ASN A 2 8.19 4.27 23.21
CA ASN A 2 9.55 4.80 23.09
C ASN A 2 9.89 5.10 21.63
N GLY A 3 10.65 6.17 21.39
CA GLY A 3 10.98 6.74 20.09
C GLY A 3 11.89 5.89 19.18
N SER A 4 11.62 4.58 19.02
CA SER A 4 12.46 3.68 18.20
C SER A 4 12.51 4.05 16.71
N TRP A 5 11.51 4.77 16.20
CA TRP A 5 11.52 5.20 14.79
C TRP A 5 12.55 6.30 14.50
N ARG A 6 13.01 7.04 15.53
CA ARG A 6 14.03 8.09 15.38
C ARG A 6 15.44 7.53 15.27
N SER A 7 15.65 6.30 15.76
CA SER A 7 16.96 5.61 15.72
C SER A 7 17.12 4.67 14.54
N ALA A 8 16.03 4.27 13.87
CA ALA A 8 16.12 3.49 12.64
C ALA A 8 16.69 4.36 11.50
N PRO A 9 17.69 3.88 10.74
CA PRO A 9 18.20 4.60 9.57
C PRO A 9 17.06 4.89 8.59
N MET A 10 16.74 6.17 8.41
CA MET A 10 15.66 6.60 7.51
C MET A 10 16.23 6.83 6.11
N PRO A 11 15.72 6.13 5.07
CA PRO A 11 16.15 6.39 3.70
C PRO A 11 15.91 7.85 3.30
N GLN A 12 16.82 8.42 2.49
CA GLN A 12 16.79 9.86 2.16
C GLN A 12 15.45 10.30 1.55
N HIS A 13 14.86 9.48 0.68
CA HIS A 13 13.56 9.76 0.07
C HIS A 13 12.41 9.71 1.09
N VAL A 14 12.48 8.86 2.12
CA VAL A 14 11.50 8.84 3.22
C VAL A 14 11.66 10.09 4.09
N ALA A 15 12.88 10.61 4.23
CA ALA A 15 13.15 11.81 5.01
C ALA A 15 12.49 13.09 4.45
N GLN A 16 12.18 13.09 3.16
CA GLN A 16 11.55 14.19 2.44
C GLN A 16 10.01 14.16 2.49
N LEU A 17 9.42 13.10 3.06
CA LEU A 17 7.96 12.96 3.11
C LEU A 17 7.32 13.98 4.09
N PRO A 18 6.04 14.36 3.85
CA PRO A 18 5.25 15.08 4.84
C PRO A 18 5.28 14.38 6.21
N ARG A 19 5.21 15.18 7.27
CA ARG A 19 5.22 14.68 8.65
C ARG A 19 3.85 14.85 9.29
N ASN A 20 3.46 13.90 10.14
CA ASN A 20 2.35 14.12 11.06
C ASN A 20 2.77 15.03 12.23
N THR A 21 1.83 15.38 13.11
CA THR A 21 2.08 16.23 14.28
C THR A 21 3.11 15.65 15.27
N ALA A 22 3.29 14.32 15.28
CA ALA A 22 4.33 13.64 16.07
C ALA A 22 5.71 13.59 15.38
N GLY A 23 5.83 14.17 14.18
CA GLY A 23 7.07 14.22 13.39
C GLY A 23 7.36 12.95 12.59
N ARG A 24 6.44 11.99 12.51
CA ARG A 24 6.64 10.74 11.74
C ARG A 24 6.41 10.98 10.25
N PRO A 25 7.21 10.37 9.34
CA PRO A 25 6.91 10.39 7.92
C PRO A 25 5.54 9.77 7.65
N VAL A 26 4.77 10.39 6.76
CA VAL A 26 3.49 9.85 6.30
C VAL A 26 3.72 9.16 4.95
N PRO A 27 3.41 7.86 4.81
CA PRO A 27 3.50 7.15 3.55
C PRO A 27 2.71 7.81 2.42
N GLY A 28 3.23 7.65 1.21
CA GLY A 28 2.71 8.29 0.01
C GLY A 28 1.30 7.89 -0.39
N ASN A 29 0.83 6.70 -0.01
CA ASN A 29 -0.51 6.20 -0.32
C ASN A 29 -1.54 6.45 0.79
N VAL A 30 -1.16 7.01 1.94
CA VAL A 30 -2.08 7.24 3.08
C VAL A 30 -3.10 8.33 2.79
N SER A 31 -4.37 8.10 3.10
CA SER A 31 -5.46 9.09 3.02
C SER A 31 -5.26 10.28 3.95
N TRP A 32 -5.76 11.44 3.54
CA TRP A 32 -5.73 12.68 4.34
C TRP A 32 -7.14 13.28 4.42
N TYR A 33 -7.54 13.69 5.61
CA TYR A 33 -8.88 14.21 5.88
C TYR A 33 -8.82 15.61 6.46
N GLU A 34 -9.59 16.53 5.88
CA GLU A 34 -9.81 17.87 6.43
C GLU A 34 -10.93 17.84 7.49
N ALA A 35 -11.13 18.94 8.22
CA ALA A 35 -12.01 18.95 9.40
C ALA A 35 -13.51 18.79 9.06
N ASP A 36 -13.89 19.06 7.82
CA ASP A 36 -15.24 18.96 7.27
C ASP A 36 -15.50 17.65 6.51
N ASP A 37 -14.53 16.73 6.47
CA ASP A 37 -14.72 15.41 5.90
C ASP A 37 -15.59 14.54 6.85
N ASP A 38 -16.73 14.06 6.35
CA ASP A 38 -17.69 13.25 7.09
C ASP A 38 -17.39 11.75 7.05
N GLY A 39 -16.29 11.35 6.41
CA GLY A 39 -15.88 9.97 6.23
C GLY A 39 -16.71 9.22 5.17
N SER A 40 -17.48 9.94 4.36
CA SER A 40 -18.27 9.33 3.29
C SER A 40 -17.38 8.72 2.20
N ILE A 41 -17.80 7.55 1.71
CA ILE A 41 -17.16 6.90 0.57
C ILE A 41 -17.64 7.61 -0.70
N LEU A 42 -16.72 8.27 -1.40
CA LEU A 42 -17.03 8.93 -2.66
C LEU A 42 -16.97 7.92 -3.82
N VAL A 43 -18.05 7.87 -4.61
CA VAL A 43 -18.13 7.03 -5.81
C VAL A 43 -18.32 7.93 -7.02
N THR A 44 -17.55 7.67 -8.08
CA THR A 44 -17.71 8.31 -9.38
C THR A 44 -17.63 7.26 -10.50
N SER A 45 -17.78 7.67 -11.75
CA SER A 45 -17.70 6.78 -12.90
C SER A 45 -17.09 7.43 -14.13
N ASN A 46 -16.35 6.66 -14.93
CA ASN A 46 -15.87 7.05 -16.25
C ASN A 46 -15.80 5.83 -17.19
N ASP A 47 -15.48 6.05 -18.47
CA ASP A 47 -15.47 4.98 -19.49
C ASP A 47 -14.34 3.95 -19.27
N GLU A 48 -13.25 4.36 -18.64
CA GLU A 48 -12.08 3.51 -18.41
C GLU A 48 -12.33 2.51 -17.27
N LEU A 49 -12.74 3.01 -16.10
CA LEU A 49 -12.84 2.23 -14.87
C LEU A 49 -14.26 1.75 -14.56
N GLY A 50 -15.27 2.32 -15.22
CA GLY A 50 -16.65 2.21 -14.80
C GLY A 50 -16.88 2.92 -13.46
N GLY A 51 -17.83 2.42 -12.66
CA GLY A 51 -18.01 2.88 -11.29
C GLY A 51 -16.77 2.59 -10.44
N HIS A 52 -16.29 3.57 -9.67
CA HIS A 52 -15.10 3.41 -8.82
C HIS A 52 -15.10 4.35 -7.61
N ILE A 53 -14.43 3.92 -6.54
CA ILE A 53 -14.17 4.73 -5.36
C ILE A 53 -13.12 5.79 -5.70
N THR A 54 -13.40 7.03 -5.32
CA THR A 54 -12.52 8.18 -5.50
C THR A 54 -12.20 8.84 -4.17
N CYS A 55 -11.21 9.73 -4.18
CA CYS A 55 -10.78 10.49 -3.01
C CYS A 55 -10.17 11.81 -3.48
N SER A 56 -10.63 12.93 -2.91
CA SER A 56 -10.15 14.29 -3.21
C SER A 56 -9.04 14.76 -2.26
N CYS A 57 -8.51 13.86 -1.41
CA CYS A 57 -7.51 14.24 -0.42
C CYS A 57 -6.24 14.80 -1.05
N THR A 58 -5.60 15.76 -0.37
CA THR A 58 -4.30 16.30 -0.76
C THR A 58 -3.24 15.93 0.29
N PRO A 59 -2.15 15.23 -0.09
CA PRO A 59 -1.08 14.90 0.85
C PRO A 59 -0.53 16.16 1.55
N GLY A 60 -0.41 16.10 2.87
CA GLY A 60 0.07 17.22 3.68
C GLY A 60 -0.99 18.25 4.09
N ARG A 61 -2.24 18.10 3.63
CA ARG A 61 -3.39 18.92 4.09
C ARG A 61 -4.29 18.10 5.00
N GLY A 62 -4.71 18.66 6.12
CA GLY A 62 -5.53 17.94 7.11
C GLY A 62 -4.75 16.91 7.92
N THR A 63 -5.44 15.86 8.36
CA THR A 63 -4.89 14.80 9.23
C THR A 63 -4.71 13.50 8.44
N PRO A 64 -3.54 12.85 8.50
CA PRO A 64 -3.33 11.57 7.83
C PRO A 64 -4.02 10.43 8.58
N ALA A 65 -4.75 9.58 7.87
CA ALA A 65 -5.39 8.38 8.41
C ALA A 65 -4.48 7.15 8.24
N PHE A 66 -3.58 6.94 9.21
CA PHE A 66 -2.69 5.78 9.18
C PHE A 66 -3.48 4.46 9.22
N GLY A 67 -3.17 3.57 8.27
CA GLY A 67 -3.89 2.31 8.09
C GLY A 67 -4.97 2.38 7.00
N GLU A 68 -5.29 3.58 6.52
CA GLU A 68 -6.18 3.78 5.38
C GLU A 68 -5.39 4.23 4.16
N GLN A 69 -5.77 3.68 3.00
CA GLN A 69 -5.16 4.02 1.73
C GLN A 69 -6.07 4.91 0.91
N CYS A 70 -5.49 5.93 0.27
CA CYS A 70 -6.15 6.72 -0.73
C CYS A 70 -6.35 5.85 -1.99
N PRO A 71 -7.59 5.53 -2.39
CA PRO A 71 -7.87 4.62 -3.51
C PRO A 71 -7.33 5.12 -4.85
N VAL A 72 -7.30 6.44 -5.05
CA VAL A 72 -6.74 7.06 -6.25
C VAL A 72 -5.23 6.82 -6.32
N ARG A 73 -4.49 7.18 -5.26
CA ARG A 73 -3.02 7.01 -5.21
C ARG A 73 -2.61 5.55 -5.17
N GLN A 74 -3.36 4.69 -4.47
CA GLN A 74 -3.12 3.26 -4.45
C GLN A 74 -3.11 2.68 -5.86
N ARG A 75 -4.16 2.95 -6.64
CA ARG A 75 -4.27 2.48 -8.03
C ARG A 75 -3.19 3.08 -8.92
N GLU A 76 -2.91 4.36 -8.76
CA GLU A 76 -1.82 5.05 -9.47
C GLU A 76 -0.48 4.36 -9.23
N PHE A 77 -0.14 4.09 -7.96
CA PHE A 77 1.15 3.53 -7.59
C PHE A 77 1.29 2.09 -8.10
N MET A 78 0.20 1.33 -8.06
CA MET A 78 0.11 -0.01 -8.61
C MET A 78 0.34 -0.04 -10.13
N VAL A 79 -0.24 0.89 -10.89
CA VAL A 79 -0.07 0.94 -12.36
C VAL A 79 1.30 1.48 -12.75
N GLN A 80 1.76 2.53 -12.07
CA GLN A 80 3.01 3.23 -12.43
C GLN A 80 4.26 2.64 -11.78
N ARG A 81 4.15 1.53 -11.03
CA ARG A 81 5.26 0.91 -10.30
C ARG A 81 5.96 1.90 -9.35
N LEU A 82 5.16 2.62 -8.57
CA LEU A 82 5.64 3.56 -7.57
C LEU A 82 5.70 2.90 -6.19
N CYS A 83 6.69 3.31 -5.42
CA CYS A 83 6.85 2.87 -4.04
C CYS A 83 5.72 3.39 -3.16
N GLY A 84 4.99 2.48 -2.52
CA GLY A 84 3.90 2.76 -1.57
C GLY A 84 4.28 3.72 -0.45
N LEU A 85 5.54 3.68 -0.01
CA LEU A 85 6.05 4.54 1.04
C LEU A 85 6.53 5.89 0.51
N CYS A 86 7.48 5.91 -0.42
CA CYS A 86 8.22 7.12 -0.79
C CYS A 86 7.80 7.80 -2.09
N THR A 87 6.79 7.25 -2.78
CA THR A 87 6.23 7.72 -4.06
C THR A 87 7.16 7.72 -5.27
N LYS A 88 8.44 7.36 -5.11
CA LYS A 88 9.38 7.27 -6.23
C LYS A 88 9.15 6.00 -7.04
N GLY A 89 9.41 6.09 -8.35
CA GLY A 89 9.40 4.92 -9.22
C GLY A 89 10.43 3.89 -8.77
N ILE A 90 10.06 2.62 -8.89
CA ILE A 90 10.97 1.48 -8.70
C ILE A 90 11.41 1.05 -10.09
N ALA A 91 12.72 1.06 -10.35
CA ALA A 91 13.23 0.76 -11.70
C ALA A 91 12.80 -0.65 -12.15
N THR A 92 12.63 -0.85 -13.46
CA THR A 92 12.20 -2.15 -14.02
C THR A 92 13.16 -3.29 -13.66
N MET A 93 14.46 -2.97 -13.53
CA MET A 93 15.52 -3.90 -13.15
C MET A 93 15.67 -4.05 -11.63
N GLU A 94 15.05 -3.19 -10.83
CA GLU A 94 15.10 -3.26 -9.38
C GLU A 94 14.03 -4.24 -8.87
N GLN A 95 14.41 -5.10 -7.92
CA GLN A 95 13.46 -5.99 -7.25
C GLN A 95 12.52 -5.21 -6.34
N LEU A 96 11.24 -5.58 -6.40
CA LEU A 96 10.16 -5.06 -5.58
C LEU A 96 10.11 -5.81 -4.26
N ALA A 97 9.79 -5.11 -3.17
CA ALA A 97 9.42 -5.72 -1.91
C ALA A 97 7.91 -5.56 -1.66
N PHE A 98 7.23 -6.68 -1.41
CA PHE A 98 5.84 -6.70 -0.96
C PHE A 98 5.81 -7.19 0.50
N VAL A 99 5.19 -6.42 1.38
CA VAL A 99 5.07 -6.74 2.81
C VAL A 99 3.62 -7.11 3.09
N GLY A 100 3.41 -8.30 3.66
CA GLY A 100 2.06 -8.79 3.96
C GLY A 100 2.08 -10.03 4.84
N GLU A 101 0.93 -10.67 4.97
CA GLU A 101 0.83 -11.93 5.71
C GLU A 101 1.59 -13.07 5.01
N THR A 102 1.98 -14.09 5.78
CA THR A 102 2.61 -15.31 5.29
C THR A 102 1.82 -15.93 4.14
N ASP A 103 2.51 -16.35 3.08
CA ASP A 103 1.91 -16.97 1.88
C ASP A 103 0.82 -16.14 1.18
N ALA A 104 0.80 -14.82 1.36
CA ALA A 104 -0.14 -13.95 0.68
C ALA A 104 -0.07 -14.14 -0.85
N GLY A 105 -1.20 -14.52 -1.45
CA GLY A 105 -1.34 -14.71 -2.90
C GLY A 105 -1.47 -13.41 -3.67
N TYR A 106 -1.75 -12.30 -2.99
CA TYR A 106 -1.83 -10.96 -3.55
C TYR A 106 -1.60 -9.90 -2.47
N TYR A 107 -1.29 -8.67 -2.89
CA TYR A 107 -1.01 -7.54 -2.01
C TYR A 107 -1.86 -6.33 -2.42
N LEU A 108 -2.59 -5.79 -1.46
CA LEU A 108 -3.38 -4.56 -1.62
C LEU A 108 -2.48 -3.31 -1.46
N GLU A 109 -1.42 -3.41 -0.66
CA GLU A 109 -0.38 -2.37 -0.55
C GLU A 109 0.49 -2.34 -1.81
N PRO A 110 0.77 -1.16 -2.40
CA PRO A 110 1.72 -1.03 -3.50
C PRO A 110 3.11 -1.57 -3.15
N PRO A 111 3.91 -1.98 -4.14
CA PRO A 111 5.27 -2.45 -3.88
C PRO A 111 6.11 -1.35 -3.24
N LEU A 112 7.20 -1.75 -2.59
CA LEU A 112 8.18 -0.86 -1.98
C LEU A 112 9.56 -1.08 -2.59
N HIS A 113 10.40 -0.03 -2.58
CA HIS A 113 11.85 -0.24 -2.60
C HIS A 113 12.24 -1.08 -1.40
N GLN A 114 13.29 -1.89 -1.51
CA GLN A 114 13.72 -2.74 -0.40
C GLN A 114 14.09 -1.93 0.84
N ASP A 115 14.79 -0.80 0.68
CA ASP A 115 15.13 0.06 1.83
C ASP A 115 13.90 0.69 2.49
N CYS A 116 12.87 1.03 1.70
CA CYS A 116 11.59 1.48 2.20
C CYS A 116 10.87 0.40 3.02
N ALA A 117 10.83 -0.83 2.52
CA ALA A 117 10.23 -1.97 3.23
C ALA A 117 10.98 -2.27 4.52
N ALA A 118 12.32 -2.28 4.49
CA ALA A 118 13.14 -2.52 5.67
C ALA A 118 12.92 -1.45 6.74
N TYR A 119 12.84 -0.17 6.33
CA TYR A 119 12.48 0.91 7.23
C TYR A 119 11.07 0.74 7.81
N ALA A 120 10.07 0.44 6.97
CA ALA A 120 8.69 0.26 7.40
C ALA A 120 8.54 -0.87 8.44
N LEU A 121 9.20 -2.01 8.25
CA LEU A 121 9.21 -3.13 9.18
C LEU A 121 9.79 -2.78 10.56
N GLN A 122 10.76 -1.86 10.60
CA GLN A 122 11.39 -1.42 11.84
C GLN A 122 10.55 -0.40 12.62
N VAL A 123 9.75 0.43 11.92
CA VAL A 123 9.09 1.59 12.54
C VAL A 123 7.57 1.50 12.63
N CYS A 124 6.92 0.65 11.82
CA CYS A 124 5.47 0.52 11.81
C CYS A 124 5.00 -0.34 12.99
N PRO A 125 4.21 0.20 13.94
CA PRO A 125 3.77 -0.57 15.10
C PRO A 125 2.92 -1.79 14.73
N ARG A 126 2.14 -1.71 13.65
CA ARG A 126 1.28 -2.80 13.17
C ARG A 126 2.11 -3.95 12.61
N LEU A 127 3.12 -3.65 11.79
CA LEU A 127 4.02 -4.66 11.24
C LEU A 127 4.87 -5.27 12.35
N HIS A 128 5.41 -4.45 13.26
CA HIS A 128 6.19 -4.93 14.39
C HIS A 128 5.40 -5.88 15.30
N ALA A 129 4.14 -5.53 15.61
CA ALA A 129 3.27 -6.37 16.44
C ALA A 129 2.84 -7.67 15.75
N ALA A 130 2.90 -7.73 14.42
CA ALA A 130 2.55 -8.94 13.68
C ALA A 130 3.69 -9.98 13.67
N GLY A 131 4.95 -9.55 13.84
CA GLY A 131 6.10 -10.43 14.06
C GLY A 131 6.31 -11.41 12.90
N ASP A 132 6.54 -12.69 13.22
CA ASP A 132 6.79 -13.76 12.24
C ASP A 132 5.61 -14.07 11.31
N ARG A 133 4.43 -13.48 11.56
CA ARG A 133 3.28 -13.56 10.64
C ARG A 133 3.41 -12.63 9.44
N ILE A 134 4.40 -11.74 9.44
CA ILE A 134 4.71 -10.87 8.31
C ILE A 134 5.83 -11.48 7.50
N GLU A 135 5.65 -11.46 6.19
CA GLU A 135 6.61 -11.90 5.20
C GLU A 135 6.97 -10.76 4.26
N VAL A 136 8.18 -10.81 3.73
CA VAL A 136 8.60 -10.03 2.58
C VAL A 136 8.70 -10.95 1.37
N ALA A 137 7.84 -10.70 0.38
CA ALA A 137 7.94 -11.30 -0.92
C ALA A 137 8.73 -10.37 -1.86
N LEU A 138 9.85 -10.87 -2.37
CA LEU A 138 10.68 -10.17 -3.34
C LEU A 138 10.35 -10.69 -4.75
N ALA A 139 10.09 -9.79 -5.69
CA ALA A 139 9.81 -10.15 -7.08
C ALA A 139 10.30 -9.09 -8.05
N GLN A 140 10.63 -9.49 -9.28
CA GLN A 140 11.00 -8.55 -10.34
C GLN A 140 9.79 -7.80 -10.90
N THR A 141 8.65 -8.47 -10.96
CA THR A 141 7.42 -7.97 -11.56
C THR A 141 6.19 -8.56 -10.87
N TYR A 142 5.03 -8.03 -11.18
CA TYR A 142 3.73 -8.47 -10.69
C TYR A 142 2.69 -8.32 -11.80
N THR A 143 1.62 -9.08 -11.70
CA THR A 143 0.39 -8.81 -12.46
C THR A 143 -0.60 -8.08 -11.57
N LEU A 144 -1.54 -7.38 -12.19
CA LEU A 144 -2.62 -6.70 -11.48
C LEU A 144 -3.91 -7.50 -11.57
N MET A 145 -4.71 -7.36 -10.52
CA MET A 145 -6.12 -7.72 -10.47
C MET A 145 -6.92 -6.53 -9.95
N GLU A 146 -8.23 -6.56 -10.16
CA GLU A 146 -9.16 -5.56 -9.65
C GLU A 146 -9.91 -6.11 -8.45
N ASP A 147 -9.94 -5.38 -7.35
CA ASP A 147 -10.85 -5.62 -6.23
C ASP A 147 -12.06 -4.69 -6.39
N ARG A 148 -13.22 -5.30 -6.67
CA ARG A 148 -14.45 -4.55 -6.91
C ARG A 148 -15.53 -4.91 -5.91
N ILE A 149 -16.25 -3.90 -5.46
CA ILE A 149 -17.45 -4.02 -4.64
C ILE A 149 -18.61 -4.46 -5.54
N VAL A 150 -19.14 -5.66 -5.29
CA VAL A 150 -20.23 -6.29 -6.05
C VAL A 150 -21.58 -6.22 -5.34
N GLY A 151 -21.62 -5.68 -4.13
CA GLY A 151 -22.84 -5.52 -3.36
C GLY A 151 -22.57 -5.24 -1.90
N MET A 152 -23.62 -5.33 -1.09
CA MET A 152 -23.59 -5.08 0.34
C MET A 152 -24.43 -6.13 1.06
N THR A 153 -24.02 -6.56 2.26
CA THR A 153 -24.83 -7.40 3.12
C THR A 153 -25.97 -6.57 3.75
N ALA A 154 -26.97 -7.24 4.33
CA ALA A 154 -28.04 -6.54 5.05
C ALA A 154 -27.52 -5.73 6.27
N GLY A 155 -26.35 -6.09 6.80
CA GLY A 155 -25.68 -5.37 7.89
C GLY A 155 -24.82 -4.19 7.43
N GLY A 156 -24.79 -3.86 6.13
CA GLY A 156 -24.00 -2.76 5.60
C GLY A 156 -22.56 -3.13 5.23
N GLU A 157 -22.16 -4.40 5.32
CA GLU A 157 -20.80 -4.81 4.96
C GLU A 157 -20.66 -4.93 3.44
N LEU A 158 -19.60 -4.33 2.90
CA LEU A 158 -19.33 -4.38 1.46
C LEU A 158 -18.83 -5.77 1.03
N ARG A 159 -19.50 -6.35 0.04
CA ARG A 159 -19.10 -7.61 -0.60
C ARG A 159 -18.19 -7.30 -1.78
N ARG A 160 -17.05 -7.98 -1.84
CA ARG A 160 -16.03 -7.78 -2.86
C ARG A 160 -15.81 -9.04 -3.68
N ALA A 161 -15.41 -8.86 -4.93
CA ALA A 161 -14.92 -9.92 -5.79
C ALA A 161 -13.72 -9.43 -6.59
N ARG A 162 -12.86 -10.39 -6.93
CA ARG A 162 -11.63 -10.14 -7.69
C ARG A 162 -11.87 -10.40 -9.17
N PHE A 163 -11.41 -9.48 -10.01
CA PHE A 163 -11.50 -9.58 -11.47
C PHE A 163 -10.11 -9.47 -12.09
N ALA A 164 -9.98 -9.94 -13.34
CA ALA A 164 -8.77 -9.67 -14.11
C ALA A 164 -8.61 -8.14 -14.31
N PHE A 165 -7.37 -7.67 -14.37
CA PHE A 165 -7.10 -6.26 -14.64
C PHE A 165 -7.58 -5.86 -16.04
N GLY A 166 -8.41 -4.81 -16.12
CA GLY A 166 -9.02 -4.35 -17.37
C GLY A 166 -10.16 -5.24 -17.86
N ASP A 167 -10.80 -6.04 -16.99
CA ASP A 167 -11.94 -6.87 -17.37
C ASP A 167 -13.08 -5.99 -17.94
N PRO A 168 -13.47 -6.21 -19.21
CA PRO A 168 -14.40 -5.33 -19.91
C PRO A 168 -15.84 -5.44 -19.39
N VAL A 169 -16.18 -6.54 -18.69
CA VAL A 169 -17.50 -6.77 -18.13
C VAL A 169 -17.57 -6.24 -16.70
N ALA A 170 -16.50 -6.44 -15.91
CA ALA A 170 -16.43 -6.06 -14.51
C ALA A 170 -16.74 -4.56 -14.28
N ARG A 171 -16.28 -3.68 -15.17
CA ARG A 171 -16.52 -2.23 -15.11
C ARG A 171 -17.99 -1.82 -15.22
N HIS A 172 -18.85 -2.70 -15.75
CA HIS A 172 -20.28 -2.43 -15.89
C HIS A 172 -21.12 -3.04 -14.74
N LEU A 173 -20.52 -3.90 -13.91
CA LEU A 173 -21.26 -4.67 -12.90
C LEU A 173 -20.88 -4.31 -11.46
N ALA A 174 -19.70 -3.72 -11.24
CA ALA A 174 -19.14 -3.55 -9.90
C ALA A 174 -18.29 -2.28 -9.77
N VAL A 175 -18.19 -1.78 -8.54
CA VAL A 175 -17.47 -0.54 -8.23
C VAL A 175 -16.02 -0.86 -7.88
N LEU A 176 -15.06 -0.36 -8.66
CA LEU A 176 -13.63 -0.56 -8.39
C LEU A 176 -13.19 0.16 -7.12
N GLU A 177 -12.59 -0.56 -6.19
CA GLU A 177 -12.04 -0.01 -4.96
C GLU A 177 -10.52 0.12 -5.07
N PHE A 178 -9.82 -1.00 -5.22
CA PHE A 178 -8.36 -1.05 -5.30
C PHE A 178 -7.88 -1.98 -6.41
N TYR A 179 -6.60 -1.87 -6.76
CA TYR A 179 -5.90 -2.92 -7.48
C TYR A 179 -5.18 -3.85 -6.51
N LEU A 180 -5.01 -5.12 -6.88
CA LEU A 180 -4.24 -6.11 -6.13
C LEU A 180 -3.04 -6.51 -6.95
N ALA A 181 -1.84 -6.43 -6.38
CA ALA A 181 -0.63 -6.93 -7.00
C ALA A 181 -0.45 -8.42 -6.71
N VAL A 182 -0.17 -9.20 -7.75
CA VAL A 182 0.19 -10.63 -7.65
C VAL A 182 1.64 -10.76 -8.10
N PRO A 183 2.61 -10.87 -7.17
CA PRO A 183 4.02 -10.99 -7.52
C PRO A 183 4.28 -12.25 -8.36
N VAL A 184 5.09 -12.11 -9.41
CA VAL A 184 5.46 -13.24 -10.28
C VAL A 184 6.67 -13.95 -9.71
N ALA A 185 6.50 -15.25 -9.39
CA ALA A 185 7.54 -16.12 -8.85
C ALA A 185 8.34 -15.50 -7.67
N PRO A 186 7.67 -15.03 -6.60
CA PRO A 186 8.35 -14.35 -5.52
C PRO A 186 9.24 -15.28 -4.71
N THR A 187 10.39 -14.77 -4.25
CA THR A 187 11.14 -15.37 -3.15
C THR A 187 10.66 -14.78 -1.84
N ARG A 188 10.48 -15.62 -0.82
CA ARG A 188 9.76 -15.27 0.42
C ARG A 188 10.64 -15.48 1.64
N GLN A 189 10.62 -14.52 2.57
CA GLN A 189 11.33 -14.59 3.86
C GLN A 189 10.49 -13.93 4.95
N THR A 190 10.60 -14.39 6.19
CA THR A 190 9.93 -13.70 7.31
C THR A 190 10.47 -12.28 7.44
N GLY A 191 9.62 -11.33 7.84
CA GLY A 191 10.00 -9.93 8.01
C GLY A 191 11.21 -9.74 8.94
N PRO A 192 11.23 -10.36 10.14
CA PRO A 192 12.37 -10.27 11.05
C PRO A 192 13.67 -10.82 10.47
N GLU A 193 13.64 -11.99 9.85
CA GLU A 193 14.81 -12.61 9.21
C GLU A 193 15.36 -11.74 8.08
N TRP A 194 14.47 -11.25 7.21
CA TRP A 194 14.86 -10.42 6.08
C TRP A 194 15.54 -9.11 6.51
N VAL A 195 15.01 -8.44 7.54
CA VAL A 195 15.63 -7.22 8.10
C VAL A 195 17.00 -7.53 8.72
N ALA A 196 17.14 -8.66 9.42
CA ALA A 196 18.40 -9.07 10.02
C ALA A 196 19.49 -9.30 8.96
N ASN A 197 19.16 -10.03 7.89
CA ASN A 197 20.09 -10.32 6.78
C ASN A 197 20.60 -9.04 6.11
N ARG A 198 19.71 -8.07 5.85
CA ARG A 198 20.09 -6.78 5.24
C ARG A 198 21.00 -5.92 6.11
N THR A 199 20.91 -6.07 7.42
CA THR A 199 21.78 -5.32 8.36
C THR A 199 23.20 -5.88 8.35
N GLN A 200 23.36 -7.18 8.09
CA GLN A 200 24.66 -7.84 7.98
C GLN A 200 25.36 -7.50 6.66
N ASP A 201 24.61 -7.39 5.56
CA ASP A 201 25.17 -7.03 4.24
C ASP A 201 25.68 -5.57 4.16
N ALA A 202 25.23 -4.71 5.08
CA ALA A 202 25.61 -3.29 5.14
C ALA A 202 26.79 -3.01 6.08
N ALA A 203 27.30 -4.01 6.81
CA ALA A 203 28.40 -3.91 7.77
C ALA A 203 29.73 -4.40 7.17
#